data_AF-D3QAV7-F1
#
_entry.id   AF-D3QAV7-F1
#
_cell.length_a   1.000
_cell.length_b   1.000
_cell.length_c   1.000
_cell.angle_alpha   90.00
_cell.angle_beta   90.00
_cell.angle_gamma   90.00
#
_symmetry.space_group_name_H-M   'P 1'
#
loop_
_entity.id
_entity.type
_entity.pdbx_description
1 polymer ?
#
loop_
_entity_poly.entity_id
_entity_poly.type
_entity_poly.pdbx_seq_one_letter_code
_entity_poly.pdbx_strand_id
1 'polypeptide(L)'
;MGRVVRELGEGVTKYYWYPGQKSDWIKSGICVAAGGAVFLLCYVITKNELVAAVFGASVTCGVGGVYLGRRDVGALSELHDMVAERRAAVVDAGRAAWRATVQGFVVAASAVFVLNMPHEGFIADWVLPVVPALVGAIAHSGGMLYERMNQVAKDNAMADRGEQSEADAEPRELEPAG
;
A
#
# COMPACT_ATOMS: atom_id res chain seq x y z
N MET A 1 -6.22 -23.34 -5.72
CA MET A 1 -6.05 -21.91 -5.39
C MET A 1 -7.42 -21.24 -5.44
N GLY A 2 -7.81 -20.53 -4.38
CA GLY A 2 -9.20 -20.05 -4.21
C GLY A 2 -9.58 -18.95 -5.19
N ARG A 3 -10.69 -19.14 -5.91
CA ARG A 3 -11.29 -18.16 -6.82
C ARG A 3 -12.34 -17.37 -6.06
N VAL A 4 -12.14 -16.06 -5.89
CA VAL A 4 -13.21 -15.19 -5.39
C VAL A 4 -13.90 -14.56 -6.59
N VAL A 5 -15.18 -14.85 -6.72
CA VAL A 5 -16.05 -14.33 -7.76
C VAL A 5 -16.80 -13.14 -7.15
N ARG A 6 -16.64 -11.94 -7.72
CA ARG A 6 -17.52 -10.80 -7.42
C ARG A 6 -18.38 -10.51 -8.63
N GLU A 7 -19.70 -10.51 -8.43
CA GLU A 7 -20.66 -10.01 -9.40
C GLU A 7 -20.78 -8.49 -9.19
N LEU A 8 -20.47 -7.72 -10.23
CA LEU A 8 -20.46 -6.25 -10.22
C LEU A 8 -21.74 -5.65 -10.81
N GLY A 9 -22.79 -6.45 -11.00
CA GLY A 9 -24.05 -6.08 -11.64
C GLY A 9 -24.52 -7.16 -12.64
N GLU A 10 -25.69 -6.95 -13.26
CA GLU A 10 -26.35 -7.91 -14.18
C GLU A 10 -25.38 -8.43 -15.26
N GLY A 11 -24.84 -9.63 -15.03
CA GLY A 11 -24.00 -10.37 -15.98
C GLY A 11 -22.48 -10.08 -15.95
N VAL A 12 -21.96 -9.19 -15.10
CA VAL A 12 -20.52 -8.88 -15.05
C VAL A 12 -19.85 -9.56 -13.86
N THR A 13 -19.13 -10.65 -14.16
CA THR A 13 -18.40 -11.43 -13.16
C THR A 13 -16.90 -11.10 -13.19
N LYS A 14 -16.36 -10.51 -12.12
CA LYS A 14 -14.93 -10.22 -12.01
C LYS A 14 -14.23 -11.27 -11.17
N TYR A 15 -13.23 -11.91 -11.77
CA TYR A 15 -12.44 -12.97 -11.14
C TYR A 15 -11.23 -12.38 -10.43
N TYR A 16 -11.15 -12.57 -9.11
CA TYR A 16 -9.98 -12.23 -8.32
C TYR A 16 -9.18 -13.51 -8.02
N TRP A 17 -7.94 -13.55 -8.50
CA TRP A 17 -7.00 -14.64 -8.23
C TRP A 17 -6.18 -14.35 -6.97
N TYR A 18 -6.15 -15.32 -6.04
CA TYR A 18 -5.20 -15.35 -4.92
C TYR A 18 -4.07 -16.35 -5.26
N PRO A 19 -2.78 -15.99 -5.08
CA PRO A 19 -2.25 -15.03 -4.12
C PRO A 19 -1.81 -13.66 -4.70
N GLY A 20 -2.65 -13.01 -5.51
CA GLY A 20 -2.45 -11.62 -5.92
C GLY A 20 -2.75 -11.39 -7.40
N GLN A 21 -3.11 -10.15 -7.76
CA GLN A 21 -3.25 -9.77 -9.17
C GLN A 21 -1.87 -9.71 -9.83
N LYS A 22 -1.78 -9.92 -11.15
CA LYS A 22 -0.51 -9.81 -11.90
C LYS A 22 0.17 -8.47 -11.67
N SER A 23 -0.61 -7.39 -11.55
CA SER A 23 -0.11 -6.06 -11.22
C SER A 23 0.60 -5.99 -9.87
N ASP A 24 0.19 -6.80 -8.90
CA ASP A 24 0.76 -6.81 -7.56
C ASP A 24 2.15 -7.44 -7.58
N TRP A 25 2.31 -8.54 -8.32
CA TRP A 25 3.60 -9.17 -8.56
C TRP A 25 4.59 -8.25 -9.29
N ILE A 26 4.12 -7.50 -10.29
CA ILE A 26 4.95 -6.51 -10.98
C ILE A 26 5.42 -5.44 -10.00
N LYS A 27 4.52 -4.92 -9.15
CA LYS A 27 4.86 -3.91 -8.14
C LYS A 27 5.85 -4.45 -7.11
N SER A 28 5.66 -5.68 -6.62
CA SER A 28 6.63 -6.34 -5.74
C SER A 28 8.00 -6.48 -6.41
N GLY A 29 8.04 -6.86 -7.69
CA GLY A 29 9.27 -6.91 -8.48
C GLY A 29 9.96 -5.55 -8.57
N ILE A 30 9.19 -4.47 -8.81
CA ILE A 30 9.71 -3.10 -8.82
C ILE A 30 10.28 -2.70 -7.46
N CYS A 31 9.61 -3.04 -6.34
CA CYS A 31 10.12 -2.75 -4.99
C CYS A 31 11.48 -3.41 -4.73
N VAL A 32 11.60 -4.71 -5.07
CA VAL A 32 12.85 -5.47 -4.92
C VAL A 32 13.94 -4.91 -5.84
N ALA A 33 13.59 -4.60 -7.09
CA ALA A 33 14.54 -4.02 -8.05
C ALA A 33 15.05 -2.65 -7.60
N ALA A 34 14.17 -1.79 -7.06
CA ALA A 34 14.56 -0.49 -6.53
C ALA A 34 15.52 -0.61 -5.34
N GLY A 35 15.23 -1.49 -4.38
CA GLY A 35 16.13 -1.76 -3.26
C GLY A 35 17.47 -2.38 -3.69
N GLY A 36 17.44 -3.31 -4.65
CA GLY A 36 18.64 -3.89 -5.24
C GLY A 36 19.51 -2.86 -5.97
N ALA A 37 18.89 -1.93 -6.70
CA ALA A 37 19.60 -0.83 -7.36
C ALA A 37 20.28 0.10 -6.33
N VAL A 38 19.58 0.46 -5.25
CA VAL A 38 20.14 1.26 -4.16
C VAL A 38 21.27 0.52 -3.44
N PHE A 39 21.10 -0.79 -3.18
CA PHE A 39 22.15 -1.64 -2.64
C PHE A 39 23.42 -1.57 -3.49
N LEU A 40 23.31 -1.83 -4.80
CA LEU A 40 24.45 -1.83 -5.71
C LEU A 40 25.12 -0.46 -5.76
N LEU A 41 24.34 0.62 -5.82
CA LEU A 41 24.88 1.98 -5.81
C LEU A 41 25.64 2.28 -4.51
N CYS A 42 25.04 1.98 -3.36
CA CYS A 42 25.68 2.17 -2.06
C CYS A 42 26.97 1.34 -1.96
N TYR A 43 26.92 0.07 -2.36
CA TYR A 43 28.08 -0.82 -2.32
C TYR A 43 29.23 -0.31 -3.22
N VAL A 44 28.92 0.17 -4.43
CA VAL A 44 29.94 0.70 -5.34
C VAL A 44 30.66 1.91 -4.74
N ILE A 45 29.92 2.79 -4.05
CA ILE A 45 30.45 4.03 -3.47
C ILE A 45 31.19 3.78 -2.15
N THR A 46 30.57 3.05 -1.22
CA THR A 46 31.09 2.91 0.15
C THR A 46 32.02 1.72 0.32
N LYS A 47 31.94 0.73 -0.59
CA LYS A 47 32.57 -0.59 -0.44
C LYS A 47 32.21 -1.28 0.88
N ASN A 48 31.07 -0.93 1.46
CA ASN A 48 30.61 -1.46 2.74
C ASN A 48 29.27 -2.20 2.54
N GLU A 49 29.31 -3.51 2.73
CA GLU A 49 28.17 -4.41 2.52
C GLU A 49 27.05 -4.16 3.53
N LEU A 50 27.38 -3.88 4.79
CA LEU A 50 26.42 -3.59 5.84
C LEU A 50 25.61 -2.33 5.52
N VAL A 51 26.29 -1.23 5.16
CA VAL A 51 25.63 0.01 4.77
C VAL A 51 24.75 -0.22 3.54
N ALA A 52 25.29 -0.88 2.51
CA ALA A 52 24.51 -1.19 1.31
C ALA A 52 23.27 -2.04 1.62
N ALA A 53 23.41 -3.06 2.47
CA ALA A 53 22.32 -3.95 2.90
C ALA A 53 21.21 -3.19 3.62
N VAL A 54 21.57 -2.37 4.61
CA VAL A 54 20.59 -1.58 5.38
C VAL A 54 19.83 -0.62 4.47
N PHE A 55 20.52 0.12 3.59
CA PHE A 55 19.87 1.07 2.69
C PHE A 55 18.98 0.38 1.65
N GLY A 56 19.48 -0.68 0.99
CA GLY A 56 18.71 -1.43 0.00
C GLY A 56 17.47 -2.10 0.60
N ALA A 57 17.61 -2.71 1.78
CA ALA A 57 16.49 -3.29 2.50
C ALA A 57 15.49 -2.22 2.95
N SER A 58 15.96 -1.09 3.47
CA SER A 58 15.10 0.02 3.90
C SER A 58 14.29 0.59 2.74
N VAL A 59 14.88 0.75 1.55
CA VAL A 59 14.16 1.19 0.35
C VAL A 59 13.13 0.15 -0.08
N THR A 60 13.49 -1.14 -0.09
CA THR A 60 12.55 -2.23 -0.43
C THR A 60 11.34 -2.20 0.50
N CYS A 61 11.59 -2.17 1.82
CA CYS A 61 10.57 -2.11 2.86
C CYS A 61 9.76 -0.82 2.80
N GLY A 62 10.39 0.32 2.53
CA GLY A 62 9.73 1.62 2.40
C GLY A 62 8.76 1.68 1.22
N VAL A 63 9.24 1.37 0.01
CA VAL A 63 8.40 1.37 -1.20
C VAL A 63 7.28 0.33 -1.09
N GLY A 64 7.62 -0.88 -0.60
CA GLY A 64 6.63 -1.91 -0.31
C GLY A 64 5.61 -1.46 0.73
N GLY A 65 6.05 -0.79 1.80
CA GLY A 65 5.23 -0.23 2.85
C GLY A 65 4.20 0.76 2.30
N VAL A 66 4.63 1.79 1.57
CA VAL A 66 3.72 2.77 0.94
C VAL A 66 2.66 2.07 0.10
N TYR A 67 3.08 1.14 -0.75
CA TYR A 67 2.16 0.44 -1.65
C TYR A 67 1.13 -0.39 -0.87
N LEU A 68 1.56 -1.12 0.15
CA LEU A 68 0.66 -1.91 1.01
C LEU A 68 -0.30 -1.01 1.78
N GLY A 69 0.17 0.10 2.36
CA GLY A 69 -0.68 1.03 3.10
C GLY A 69 -1.79 1.64 2.23
N ARG A 70 -1.46 2.07 1.00
CA ARG A 70 -2.48 2.56 0.06
C ARG A 70 -3.51 1.49 -0.30
N ARG A 71 -3.06 0.25 -0.46
CA ARG A 71 -3.94 -0.89 -0.75
C ARG A 71 -4.88 -1.22 0.42
N ASP A 72 -4.38 -1.12 1.65
CA ASP A 72 -5.17 -1.39 2.85
C ASP A 72 -6.34 -0.42 2.98
N VAL A 73 -6.13 0.87 2.70
CA VAL A 73 -7.21 1.87 2.69
C VAL A 73 -8.25 1.55 1.61
N GLY A 74 -7.81 1.21 0.39
CA GLY A 74 -8.73 0.83 -0.69
C GLY A 74 -9.58 -0.40 -0.35
N ALA A 75 -9.01 -1.37 0.36
CA ALA A 75 -9.76 -2.55 0.81
C ALA A 75 -10.80 -2.20 1.89
N LEU A 76 -10.51 -1.22 2.76
CA LEU A 76 -11.43 -0.79 3.82
C LEU A 76 -12.58 0.06 3.29
N SER A 77 -12.40 0.79 2.18
CA SER A 77 -13.45 1.63 1.59
C SER A 77 -14.58 0.86 0.88
N GLU A 78 -14.42 -0.45 0.65
CA GLU A 78 -15.42 -1.28 -0.06
C GLU A 78 -16.47 -1.94 0.85
N LEU A 79 -16.45 -1.68 2.17
CA LEU A 79 -17.39 -2.24 3.14
C LEU A 79 -18.58 -1.29 3.34
N HIS A 80 -19.74 -1.58 2.73
CA HIS A 80 -20.95 -0.74 2.77
C HIS A 80 -22.25 -1.50 3.12
N ASP A 81 -22.21 -2.80 3.47
CA ASP A 81 -23.43 -3.61 3.70
C ASP A 81 -23.34 -4.56 4.92
N MET A 82 -24.06 -4.24 5.99
CA MET A 82 -23.99 -4.83 7.35
C MET A 82 -24.18 -6.36 7.45
N VAL A 83 -24.87 -7.02 6.52
CA VAL A 83 -25.12 -8.47 6.57
C VAL A 83 -24.11 -9.24 5.71
N ALA A 84 -23.74 -8.70 4.54
CA ALA A 84 -22.61 -9.19 3.74
C ALA A 84 -21.25 -8.90 4.42
N GLU A 85 -21.20 -7.86 5.25
CA GLU A 85 -20.04 -7.37 5.99
C GLU A 85 -19.45 -8.41 6.93
N ARG A 86 -20.23 -9.27 7.59
CA ARG A 86 -19.63 -10.25 8.51
C ARG A 86 -18.77 -11.30 7.78
N ARG A 87 -19.21 -11.76 6.60
CA ARG A 87 -18.43 -12.71 5.79
C ARG A 87 -17.31 -12.01 5.03
N ALA A 88 -17.58 -10.82 4.50
CA ALA A 88 -16.55 -9.99 3.84
C ALA A 88 -15.45 -9.58 4.82
N ALA A 89 -15.81 -9.19 6.05
CA ALA A 89 -14.87 -8.81 7.10
C ALA A 89 -13.95 -9.97 7.51
N VAL A 90 -14.44 -11.21 7.59
CA VAL A 90 -13.57 -12.37 7.87
C VAL A 90 -12.57 -12.60 6.73
N VAL A 91 -13.02 -12.50 5.47
CA VAL A 91 -12.15 -12.65 4.30
C VAL A 91 -11.11 -11.52 4.22
N ASP A 92 -11.52 -10.28 4.49
CA ASP A 92 -10.65 -9.12 4.42
C ASP A 92 -9.71 -9.03 5.64
N ALA A 93 -10.15 -9.44 6.84
CA ALA A 93 -9.28 -9.64 7.98
C ALA A 93 -8.25 -10.74 7.71
N GLY A 94 -8.64 -11.84 7.07
CA GLY A 94 -7.72 -12.88 6.62
C GLY A 94 -6.69 -12.37 5.61
N ARG A 95 -7.10 -11.50 4.68
CA ARG A 95 -6.19 -10.85 3.71
C ARG A 95 -5.26 -9.84 4.35
N ALA A 96 -5.76 -9.05 5.30
CA ALA A 96 -4.95 -8.12 6.09
C ALA A 96 -3.93 -8.90 6.92
N ALA A 97 -4.35 -9.96 7.62
CA ALA A 97 -3.48 -10.84 8.37
C ALA A 97 -2.40 -11.47 7.48
N TRP A 98 -2.77 -12.00 6.31
CA TRP A 98 -1.79 -12.55 5.36
C TRP A 98 -0.75 -11.51 4.92
N ARG A 99 -1.20 -10.28 4.58
CA ARG A 99 -0.28 -9.19 4.20
C ARG A 99 0.63 -8.79 5.35
N ALA A 100 0.11 -8.72 6.57
CA ALA A 100 0.89 -8.47 7.78
C ALA A 100 1.92 -9.59 8.01
N THR A 101 1.55 -10.86 7.81
CA THR A 101 2.50 -11.98 7.88
C THR A 101 3.60 -11.88 6.83
N VAL A 102 3.25 -11.59 5.57
CA VAL A 102 4.24 -11.42 4.49
C VAL A 102 5.16 -10.22 4.78
N GLN A 103 4.61 -9.10 5.25
CA GLN A 103 5.41 -7.94 5.62
C GLN A 103 6.34 -8.27 6.80
N GLY A 104 5.85 -8.97 7.83
CA GLY A 104 6.65 -9.45 8.95
C GLY A 104 7.77 -10.39 8.51
N PHE A 105 7.49 -11.29 7.56
CA PHE A 105 8.50 -12.18 6.98
C PHE A 105 9.58 -11.42 6.21
N VAL A 106 9.20 -10.44 5.38
CA VAL A 106 10.16 -9.61 4.64
C VAL A 106 11.04 -8.80 5.60
N VAL A 107 10.45 -8.26 6.67
CA VAL A 107 11.18 -7.56 7.72
C VAL A 107 12.15 -8.50 8.43
N ALA A 108 11.71 -9.69 8.84
CA ALA A 108 12.57 -10.68 9.48
C ALA A 108 13.71 -11.12 8.55
N ALA A 109 13.42 -11.38 7.27
CA ALA A 109 14.42 -11.71 6.26
C ALA A 109 15.43 -10.57 6.08
N SER A 110 14.98 -9.31 6.11
CA SER A 110 15.88 -8.15 6.03
C SER A 110 16.80 -8.03 7.26
N ALA A 111 16.29 -8.31 8.46
CA ALA A 111 17.09 -8.33 9.67
C ALA A 111 18.15 -9.44 9.61
N VAL A 112 17.76 -10.65 9.19
CA VAL A 112 18.70 -11.77 8.98
C VAL A 112 19.74 -11.42 7.92
N PHE A 113 19.35 -10.76 6.83
CA PHE A 113 20.27 -10.33 5.79
C PHE A 113 21.31 -9.34 6.31
N VAL A 114 20.89 -8.35 7.11
CA VAL A 114 21.80 -7.37 7.75
C VAL A 114 22.72 -8.07 8.76
N LEU A 115 22.18 -8.95 9.61
CA LEU A 115 22.94 -9.67 10.64
C LEU A 115 23.99 -10.65 10.09
N ASN A 116 23.85 -11.10 8.84
CA ASN A 116 24.85 -11.98 8.21
C ASN A 116 26.00 -11.23 7.52
N MET A 117 26.00 -9.90 7.53
CA MET A 117 27.12 -9.13 6.98
C MET A 117 28.32 -9.15 7.94
N PRO A 118 29.56 -9.00 7.47
CA PRO A 118 30.72 -8.87 8.36
C PRO A 118 30.68 -7.50 9.07
N HIS A 119 30.40 -7.49 10.37
CA HIS A 119 30.39 -6.29 11.21
C HIS A 119 30.67 -6.64 12.68
N GLU A 120 31.13 -5.63 13.43
CA GLU A 120 31.28 -5.70 14.87
C GLU A 120 30.72 -4.41 15.49
N GLY A 121 29.99 -4.54 16.59
CA GLY A 121 29.61 -3.42 17.44
C GLY A 121 28.11 -3.27 17.66
N PHE A 122 27.76 -2.74 18.83
CA PHE A 122 26.40 -2.68 19.34
C PHE A 122 25.37 -2.08 18.36
N ILE A 123 25.72 -1.00 17.65
CA ILE A 123 24.81 -0.35 16.71
C ILE A 123 24.49 -1.28 15.54
N ALA A 124 25.49 -1.98 15.03
CA ALA A 124 25.35 -2.86 13.89
C ALA A 124 24.55 -4.13 14.25
N ASP A 125 24.74 -4.65 15.46
CA ASP A 125 24.05 -5.85 15.94
C ASP A 125 22.58 -5.59 16.33
N TRP A 126 22.28 -4.42 16.91
CA TRP A 126 20.97 -4.16 17.54
C TRP A 126 20.11 -3.14 16.82
N VAL A 127 20.72 -2.10 16.24
CA VAL A 127 19.97 -0.97 15.67
C VAL A 127 19.74 -1.18 14.18
N LEU A 128 20.80 -1.46 13.42
CA LEU A 128 20.73 -1.57 11.96
C LEU A 128 19.75 -2.63 11.43
N PRO A 129 19.59 -3.82 12.04
CA PRO A 129 18.62 -4.81 11.56
C PRO A 129 17.17 -4.36 11.75
N VAL A 130 16.91 -3.40 12.65
CA VAL A 130 15.57 -2.87 12.95
C VAL A 130 15.20 -1.72 12.00
N VAL A 131 16.18 -1.03 11.42
CA VAL A 131 15.95 0.14 10.56
C VAL A 131 15.00 -0.15 9.38
N PRO A 132 15.18 -1.24 8.60
CA PRO A 132 14.25 -1.53 7.49
C PRO A 132 12.80 -1.72 7.94
N ALA A 133 12.60 -2.31 9.13
CA ALA A 133 11.27 -2.50 9.72
C ALA A 133 10.58 -1.17 10.01
N LEU A 134 11.30 -0.25 10.66
CA LEU A 134 10.81 1.07 11.02
C LEU A 134 10.46 1.88 9.77
N VAL A 135 11.34 1.88 8.77
CA VAL A 135 11.11 2.55 7.50
C VAL A 135 9.86 1.99 6.82
N GLY A 136 9.73 0.66 6.76
CA GLY A 136 8.55 0.01 6.18
C GLY A 136 7.24 0.36 6.91
N ALA A 137 7.25 0.39 8.25
CA ALA A 137 6.09 0.72 9.06
C ALA A 137 5.65 2.19 8.93
N ILE A 138 6.61 3.12 8.93
CA ILE A 138 6.35 4.55 8.72
C ILE A 138 5.80 4.76 7.31
N ALA A 139 6.44 4.16 6.31
CA ALA A 139 6.02 4.26 4.92
C ALA A 139 4.62 3.69 4.69
N HIS A 140 4.29 2.57 5.34
CA HIS A 140 2.95 2.00 5.31
C HIS A 140 1.92 2.96 5.90
N SER A 141 2.17 3.50 7.09
CA SER A 141 1.30 4.48 7.73
C SER A 141 1.11 5.74 6.87
N GLY A 142 2.19 6.24 6.27
CA GLY A 142 2.16 7.37 5.33
C GLY A 142 1.36 7.06 4.07
N GLY A 143 1.49 5.84 3.53
CA GLY A 143 0.70 5.38 2.39
C GLY A 143 -0.80 5.36 2.69
N MET A 144 -1.20 4.90 3.88
CA MET A 144 -2.59 4.95 4.32
C MET A 144 -3.10 6.39 4.41
N LEU A 145 -2.33 7.27 5.06
CA LEU A 145 -2.71 8.67 5.25
C LEU A 145 -2.89 9.39 3.89
N TYR A 146 -1.94 9.20 2.98
CA TYR A 146 -1.98 9.77 1.64
C TYR A 146 -3.23 9.35 0.87
N GLU A 147 -3.58 8.06 0.87
CA GLU A 147 -4.75 7.59 0.14
C GLU A 147 -6.06 8.11 0.75
N ARG A 148 -6.15 8.21 2.09
CA ARG A 148 -7.31 8.82 2.77
C ARG A 148 -7.49 10.28 2.40
N MET A 149 -6.42 11.07 2.40
CA MET A 149 -6.48 12.48 1.98
C MET A 149 -6.94 12.61 0.52
N ASN A 150 -6.48 11.72 -0.35
CA ASN A 150 -6.86 11.70 -1.76
C ASN A 150 -8.33 11.31 -1.97
N GLN A 151 -8.89 10.43 -1.12
CA GLN A 151 -10.31 10.10 -1.12
C GLN A 151 -11.15 11.33 -0.71
N VAL A 152 -10.84 11.95 0.42
CA VAL A 152 -11.54 13.16 0.90
C VAL A 152 -11.51 14.28 -0.14
N ALA A 153 -10.35 14.51 -0.79
CA ALA A 153 -10.23 15.51 -1.83
C ALA A 153 -11.13 15.23 -3.06
N LYS A 154 -11.30 13.95 -3.43
CA LYS A 154 -12.20 13.55 -4.53
C LYS A 154 -13.66 13.71 -4.15
N ASP A 155 -14.02 13.35 -2.92
CA ASP A 155 -15.39 13.45 -2.42
C ASP A 155 -15.85 14.91 -2.41
N ASN A 156 -15.00 15.83 -1.92
CA ASN A 156 -15.27 17.27 -1.95
C ASN A 156 -15.42 17.79 -3.39
N ALA A 157 -14.51 17.39 -4.29
CA ALA A 157 -14.59 17.82 -5.69
C ALA A 157 -15.80 17.26 -6.45
N MET A 158 -16.40 16.17 -5.98
CA MET A 158 -17.67 15.65 -6.49
C MET A 158 -18.87 16.40 -5.92
N ALA A 159 -18.84 16.74 -4.62
CA ALA A 159 -19.87 17.56 -3.99
C ALA A 159 -19.98 18.93 -4.67
N ASP A 160 -18.86 19.63 -4.88
CA ASP A 160 -18.82 20.94 -5.55
C ASP A 160 -19.43 20.88 -6.97
N ARG A 161 -19.21 19.77 -7.70
CA ARG A 161 -19.82 19.57 -9.03
C ARG A 161 -21.30 19.27 -8.97
N GLY A 162 -21.75 18.54 -7.95
CA GLY A 162 -23.17 18.28 -7.72
C GLY A 162 -23.92 19.58 -7.45
N GLU A 163 -23.37 20.42 -6.57
CA GLU A 163 -23.93 21.73 -6.23
C GLU A 163 -23.96 22.68 -7.45
N GLN A 164 -22.91 22.70 -8.28
CA GLN A 164 -22.91 23.47 -9.52
C GLN A 164 -23.96 22.98 -10.52
N SER A 165 -24.11 21.66 -10.67
CA SER A 165 -25.11 21.09 -11.59
C SER A 165 -26.54 21.38 -11.13
N GLU A 166 -26.79 21.49 -9.83
CA GLU A 166 -28.10 21.82 -9.27
C GLU A 166 -28.40 23.32 -9.42
N ALA A 167 -27.40 24.18 -9.17
CA ALA A 167 -27.52 25.63 -9.39
C ALA A 167 -27.72 26.01 -10.87
N ASP A 168 -27.09 25.28 -11.80
CA ASP A 168 -27.29 25.48 -13.25
C ASP A 168 -28.64 24.92 -13.74
N ALA A 169 -29.23 23.98 -13.00
CA ALA A 169 -30.52 23.39 -13.31
C ALA A 169 -31.72 24.18 -12.74
N GLU A 170 -31.48 25.11 -11.82
CA GLU A 170 -32.51 26.02 -11.31
C GLU A 170 -32.92 26.99 -12.43
N PRO A 171 -34.14 26.88 -12.99
CA PRO A 171 -34.55 27.72 -14.10
C PRO A 171 -34.56 29.17 -13.61
N ARG A 172 -33.79 30.05 -14.26
CA ARG A 172 -33.86 31.51 -14.05
C ARG A 172 -35.32 31.91 -14.20
N GLU A 173 -36.02 32.10 -13.07
CA GLU A 173 -37.37 32.63 -13.08
C GLU A 173 -37.32 33.92 -13.88
N LEU A 174 -38.12 33.89 -14.95
CA LEU A 174 -38.17 34.87 -16.01
C LEU A 174 -38.23 36.28 -15.40
N GLU A 175 -37.17 37.04 -15.61
CA GLU A 175 -37.13 38.47 -15.39
C GLU A 175 -38.33 39.07 -16.15
N PRO A 176 -39.34 39.65 -15.47
CA PRO A 176 -40.53 40.14 -16.15
C PRO A 176 -40.10 41.28 -17.07
N ALA A 177 -40.28 41.10 -18.37
CA ALA A 177 -40.02 42.10 -19.38
C ALA A 177 -40.88 43.35 -19.09
N GLY A 178 -40.23 44.37 -18.55
CA GLY A 178 -40.76 45.72 -18.37
C GLY A 178 -40.32 46.65 -19.49
#